data_AF-A0A955EK84-F1
#
_entry.id   AF-A0A955EK84-F1
#
_cell.length_a   1.000
_cell.length_b   1.000
_cell.length_c   1.000
_cell.angle_alpha   90.00
_cell.angle_beta   90.00
_cell.angle_gamma   90.00
#
_symmetry.space_group_name_H-M   'P 1'
#
loop_
_entity.id
_entity.type
_entity.pdbx_description
1 polymer ?
#
loop_
_entity_poly.entity_id
_entity_poly.type
_entity_poly.pdbx_seq_one_letter_code
_entity_poly.pdbx_strand_id
1 'polypeptide(L)'
;AGGIGITPILSMLNHLVETRATRDVYLFYGVRGTHEIILRDHFRAIANAFPNIRIHVCFSDPGPRDPIPGTWFHEELVSVDLCRRLLPLRPFEFYICGPDAMMDALTRGLQAWGVPPGRIHTEFFGAESVQRATHHDHTSGDRAVEVVFARSGQTVRWLEGDGSLLDLARDHGIRMSSGCRNGHCGSCMTSVKSGRVRHICTPALRMNKGSCLACIASPETDVVIDA
;
A
#
# COMPACT_ATOMS: atom_id res chain seq x y z
N ALA A 1 1.48 -12.15 2.54
CA ALA A 1 0.62 -11.44 1.56
C ALA A 1 -0.84 -11.64 1.92
N GLY A 2 -1.69 -10.62 1.78
CA GLY A 2 -3.14 -10.73 1.90
C GLY A 2 -3.85 -10.12 0.68
N GLY A 3 -4.73 -10.89 0.04
CA GLY A 3 -5.43 -10.47 -1.19
C GLY A 3 -4.47 -9.89 -2.24
N ILE A 4 -4.80 -8.72 -2.80
CA ILE A 4 -3.97 -8.07 -3.84
C ILE A 4 -2.56 -7.66 -3.39
N GLY A 5 -2.31 -7.62 -2.07
CA GLY A 5 -0.96 -7.44 -1.52
C GLY A 5 0.02 -8.56 -1.89
N ILE A 6 -0.44 -9.60 -2.60
CA ILE A 6 0.41 -10.58 -3.27
C ILE A 6 1.24 -9.98 -4.41
N THR A 7 0.83 -8.87 -5.02
CA THR A 7 1.48 -8.33 -6.23
C THR A 7 2.96 -7.95 -6.05
N PRO A 8 3.39 -7.16 -5.05
CA PRO A 8 4.82 -6.91 -4.84
C PRO A 8 5.57 -8.16 -4.39
N ILE A 9 4.92 -9.01 -3.58
CA ILE A 9 5.50 -10.26 -3.07
C ILE A 9 5.76 -11.24 -4.23
N LEU A 10 4.87 -11.28 -5.22
CA LEU A 10 5.05 -12.09 -6.41
C LEU A 10 6.19 -11.57 -7.29
N SER A 11 6.36 -10.25 -7.40
CA SER A 11 7.53 -9.68 -8.09
C SER A 11 8.84 -10.14 -7.44
N MET A 12 8.91 -10.09 -6.11
CA MET A 12 10.06 -10.62 -5.37
C MET A 12 10.25 -12.13 -5.61
N LEU A 13 9.16 -12.90 -5.57
CA LEU A 13 9.20 -14.35 -5.80
C LEU A 13 9.71 -14.69 -7.21
N ASN A 14 9.22 -13.98 -8.22
CA ASN A 14 9.65 -14.16 -9.61
C ASN A 14 11.13 -13.85 -9.77
N HIS A 15 11.62 -12.77 -9.16
CA HIS A 15 13.04 -12.45 -9.18
C HIS A 15 13.90 -13.57 -8.56
N LEU A 16 13.46 -14.16 -7.43
CA LEU A 16 14.14 -15.29 -6.80
C LEU A 16 14.15 -16.54 -7.67
N VAL A 17 13.05 -16.79 -8.39
CA VAL A 17 12.91 -17.90 -9.36
C VAL A 17 13.84 -17.69 -10.56
N GLU A 18 13.81 -16.51 -11.17
CA GLU A 18 14.64 -16.14 -12.33
C GLU A 18 16.13 -16.22 -12.03
N THR A 19 16.54 -15.73 -10.86
CA THR A 19 17.93 -15.77 -10.40
C THR A 19 18.35 -17.12 -9.82
N ARG A 20 17.43 -18.11 -9.77
CA ARG A 20 17.64 -19.43 -9.15
C ARG A 20 18.22 -19.34 -7.73
N ALA A 21 17.66 -18.45 -6.92
CA ALA A 21 18.08 -18.28 -5.54
C ALA A 21 17.89 -19.60 -4.75
N THR A 22 18.92 -20.00 -4.01
CA THR A 22 18.93 -21.24 -3.21
C THR A 22 18.42 -21.04 -1.78
N ARG A 23 18.17 -19.78 -1.38
CA ARG A 23 17.63 -19.45 -0.05
C ARG A 23 16.23 -20.04 0.09
N ASP A 24 15.93 -20.57 1.27
CA ASP A 24 14.58 -20.97 1.67
C ASP A 24 13.62 -19.77 1.69
N VAL A 25 12.47 -19.93 1.04
CA VAL A 25 11.39 -18.91 0.99
C VAL A 25 10.10 -19.54 1.50
N TYR A 26 9.39 -18.79 2.34
CA TYR A 26 8.07 -19.17 2.84
C TYR A 26 7.07 -18.08 2.49
N LEU A 27 6.12 -18.40 1.63
CA LEU A 27 5.03 -17.51 1.27
C LEU A 27 3.78 -17.88 2.07
N PHE A 28 3.33 -16.98 2.94
CA PHE A 28 2.02 -17.06 3.56
C PHE A 28 1.05 -16.14 2.79
N TYR A 29 0.06 -16.73 2.12
CA TYR A 29 -0.88 -16.01 1.27
C TYR A 29 -2.32 -16.15 1.77
N GLY A 30 -2.86 -15.07 2.33
CA GLY A 30 -4.23 -14.99 2.82
C GLY A 30 -5.20 -14.57 1.71
N VAL A 31 -6.25 -15.37 1.50
CA VAL A 31 -7.37 -15.10 0.59
C VAL A 31 -8.67 -15.59 1.22
N ARG A 32 -9.85 -15.17 0.74
CA ARG A 32 -11.11 -15.70 1.28
C ARG A 32 -11.30 -17.17 0.95
N GLY A 33 -11.24 -17.49 -0.34
CA GLY A 33 -11.40 -18.85 -0.85
C GLY A 33 -10.52 -19.12 -2.07
N THR A 34 -10.62 -20.34 -2.61
CA THR A 34 -9.83 -20.81 -3.75
C THR A 34 -9.98 -19.95 -5.01
N HIS A 35 -11.16 -19.36 -5.21
CA HIS A 35 -11.47 -18.47 -6.33
C HIS A 35 -10.74 -17.12 -6.28
N GLU A 36 -10.23 -16.69 -5.12
CA GLU A 36 -9.45 -15.46 -4.97
C GLU A 36 -7.94 -15.68 -5.13
N ILE A 37 -7.49 -16.92 -5.40
CA ILE A 37 -6.08 -17.20 -5.69
C ILE A 37 -5.79 -16.73 -7.12
N ILE A 38 -5.32 -15.49 -7.25
CA ILE A 38 -4.81 -14.98 -8.52
C ILE A 38 -3.52 -15.70 -8.92
N LEU A 39 -3.28 -15.85 -10.23
CA LEU A 39 -2.07 -16.48 -10.79
C LEU A 39 -1.79 -17.88 -10.22
N ARG A 40 -2.86 -18.64 -9.98
CA ARG A 40 -2.83 -19.99 -9.40
C ARG A 40 -1.87 -20.95 -10.12
N ASP A 41 -1.93 -21.02 -11.45
CA ASP A 41 -1.07 -21.92 -12.23
C ASP A 41 0.40 -21.54 -12.15
N HIS A 42 0.69 -20.24 -11.99
CA HIS A 42 2.05 -19.76 -11.78
C HIS A 42 2.61 -20.21 -10.43
N PHE A 43 1.82 -20.12 -9.35
CA PHE A 43 2.22 -20.68 -8.06
C PHE A 43 2.42 -22.19 -8.10
N ARG A 44 1.57 -22.92 -8.84
CA ARG A 44 1.73 -24.36 -9.07
C ARG A 44 3.05 -24.67 -9.78
N ALA A 45 3.40 -23.90 -10.81
CA ALA A 45 4.67 -24.08 -11.53
C ALA A 45 5.88 -23.84 -10.61
N ILE A 46 5.84 -22.77 -9.80
CA ILE A 46 6.91 -22.47 -8.84
C ILE A 46 7.06 -23.57 -7.79
N ALA A 47 5.95 -23.99 -7.16
CA ALA A 47 5.96 -25.02 -6.11
C ALA A 47 6.51 -26.37 -6.62
N ASN A 48 6.24 -26.70 -7.90
CA ASN A 48 6.77 -27.92 -8.52
C ASN A 48 8.26 -27.82 -8.86
N ALA A 49 8.73 -26.64 -9.28
CA ALA A 49 10.09 -26.46 -9.78
C ALA A 49 11.13 -26.09 -8.70
N PHE A 50 10.70 -25.51 -7.57
CA PHE A 50 11.60 -24.94 -6.55
C PHE A 50 11.28 -25.48 -5.15
N PRO A 51 11.90 -26.60 -4.72
CA PRO A 51 11.65 -27.20 -3.40
C PRO A 51 12.01 -26.32 -2.20
N ASN A 52 12.88 -25.33 -2.39
CA ASN A 52 13.21 -24.33 -1.37
C ASN A 52 12.13 -23.25 -1.19
N ILE A 53 11.13 -23.18 -2.08
CA ILE A 53 9.99 -22.26 -2.01
C ILE A 53 8.77 -23.02 -1.50
N ARG A 54 8.31 -22.65 -0.31
CA ARG A 54 7.17 -23.26 0.38
C ARG A 54 6.00 -22.28 0.39
N ILE A 55 4.87 -22.69 -0.17
CA ILE A 55 3.67 -21.84 -0.29
C ILE A 55 2.61 -22.35 0.68
N HIS A 56 2.15 -21.47 1.56
CA HIS A 56 1.11 -21.69 2.55
C HIS A 56 -0.08 -20.76 2.25
N VAL A 57 -1.16 -21.32 1.71
CA VAL A 57 -2.39 -20.56 1.40
C VAL A 57 -3.33 -20.66 2.59
N CYS A 58 -3.80 -19.51 3.06
CA CYS A 58 -4.59 -19.36 4.28
C CYS A 58 -5.98 -18.82 3.89
N PHE A 59 -7.04 -19.56 4.21
CA PHE A 59 -8.41 -19.24 3.85
C PHE A 59 -9.17 -18.71 5.06
N SER A 60 -9.82 -17.55 4.90
CA SER A 60 -10.77 -17.04 5.91
C SER A 60 -12.18 -17.60 5.75
N ASP A 61 -12.54 -18.06 4.56
CA ASP A 61 -13.84 -18.65 4.22
C ASP A 61 -13.63 -19.80 3.21
N PRO A 62 -13.12 -20.95 3.67
CA PRO A 62 -12.78 -22.05 2.80
C PRO A 62 -14.04 -22.68 2.20
N GLY A 63 -14.39 -22.25 0.99
CA GLY A 63 -15.27 -23.02 0.10
C GLY A 63 -14.64 -24.35 -0.33
N PRO A 64 -15.15 -24.99 -1.39
CA PRO A 64 -14.61 -26.25 -1.89
C PRO A 64 -13.09 -26.17 -2.17
N ARG A 65 -12.34 -27.13 -1.63
CA ARG A 65 -10.89 -27.21 -1.77
C ARG A 65 -10.52 -27.69 -3.17
N ASP A 66 -9.54 -27.02 -3.79
CA ASP A 66 -8.94 -27.44 -5.05
C ASP A 66 -7.42 -27.56 -4.88
N PRO A 67 -6.89 -28.78 -4.69
CA PRO A 67 -5.51 -28.98 -4.27
C PRO A 67 -4.50 -28.53 -5.34
N ILE A 68 -3.52 -27.72 -4.90
CA ILE A 68 -2.33 -27.37 -5.66
C ILE A 68 -1.17 -28.22 -5.09
N PRO A 69 -0.49 -29.05 -5.89
CA PRO A 69 0.66 -29.83 -5.41
C PRO A 69 1.75 -28.93 -4.81
N GLY A 70 2.40 -29.38 -3.73
CA GLY A 70 3.46 -28.63 -3.04
C GLY A 70 3.00 -27.40 -2.25
N THR A 71 1.70 -27.08 -2.27
CA THR A 71 1.09 -26.01 -1.47
C THR A 71 0.42 -26.60 -0.23
N TRP A 72 0.60 -25.96 0.93
CA TRP A 72 -0.17 -26.29 2.13
C TRP A 72 -1.33 -25.32 2.29
N PHE A 73 -2.50 -25.85 2.63
CA PHE A 73 -3.71 -25.07 2.84
C PHE A 73 -4.07 -25.03 4.33
N HIS A 74 -4.44 -23.84 4.81
CA HIS A 74 -4.78 -23.59 6.20
C HIS A 74 -6.14 -22.90 6.27
N GLU A 75 -7.04 -23.38 7.13
CA GLU A 75 -8.36 -22.77 7.37
C GLU A 75 -8.29 -21.80 8.55
N GLU A 76 -7.36 -20.86 8.45
CA GLU A 76 -7.13 -19.80 9.43
C GLU A 76 -6.58 -18.57 8.71
N LEU A 77 -6.57 -17.43 9.41
CA LEU A 77 -5.90 -16.22 8.92
C LEU A 77 -4.38 -16.38 9.00
N VAL A 78 -3.67 -15.69 8.10
CA VAL A 78 -2.21 -15.54 8.22
C VAL A 78 -1.91 -14.87 9.56
N SER A 79 -1.16 -15.56 10.42
CA SER A 79 -0.86 -15.12 11.78
C SER A 79 0.58 -15.43 12.17
N VAL A 80 1.07 -14.74 13.20
CA VAL A 80 2.41 -15.02 13.76
C VAL A 80 2.47 -16.41 14.38
N ASP A 81 1.37 -16.90 14.94
CA ASP A 81 1.30 -18.26 15.49
C ASP A 81 1.42 -19.32 14.39
N LEU A 82 0.78 -19.10 13.23
CA LEU A 82 0.96 -19.97 12.08
C LEU A 82 2.42 -19.96 11.59
N CYS A 83 3.02 -18.77 11.47
CA CYS A 83 4.44 -18.64 11.14
C CYS A 83 5.33 -19.41 12.13
N ARG A 84 5.07 -19.29 13.44
CA ARG A 84 5.81 -20.01 14.48
C ARG A 84 5.72 -21.52 14.36
N ARG A 85 4.55 -22.06 13.99
CA ARG A 85 4.35 -23.50 13.82
C ARG A 85 5.10 -24.05 12.60
N LEU A 86 5.21 -23.27 11.53
CA LEU A 86 5.69 -23.75 10.24
C LEU A 86 7.15 -23.38 9.92
N LEU A 87 7.66 -22.29 10.50
CA LEU A 87 9.03 -21.85 10.24
C LEU A 87 10.01 -22.62 11.14
N PRO A 88 11.15 -23.08 10.58
CA PRO A 88 12.23 -23.63 11.39
C PRO A 88 12.83 -22.55 12.31
N LEU A 89 13.44 -22.98 13.42
CA LEU A 89 14.06 -22.08 14.40
C LEU A 89 15.35 -21.44 13.88
N ARG A 90 15.22 -20.43 13.04
CA ARG A 90 16.31 -19.59 12.53
C ARG A 90 15.82 -18.19 12.16
N PRO A 91 16.71 -17.21 11.97
CA PRO A 91 16.30 -15.85 11.65
C PRO A 91 15.73 -15.71 10.22
N PHE A 92 14.70 -14.89 10.07
CA PHE A 92 14.07 -14.56 8.78
C PHE A 92 13.95 -13.04 8.59
N GLU A 93 13.84 -12.64 7.32
CA GLU A 93 13.34 -11.33 6.90
C GLU A 93 11.86 -11.49 6.55
N PHE A 94 11.02 -10.59 7.05
CA PHE A 94 9.57 -10.62 6.83
C PHE A 94 9.18 -9.48 5.89
N TYR A 95 8.51 -9.84 4.79
CA TYR A 95 7.95 -8.90 3.83
C TYR A 95 6.42 -9.05 3.85
N ILE A 96 5.73 -7.99 4.21
CA ILE A 96 4.31 -8.01 4.54
C ILE A 96 3.59 -6.97 3.68
N CYS A 97 2.53 -7.41 3.04
CA CYS A 97 1.68 -6.56 2.24
C CYS A 97 0.27 -7.15 2.21
N GLY A 98 -0.74 -6.35 2.49
CA GLY A 98 -2.14 -6.79 2.61
C GLY A 98 -3.01 -5.73 3.30
N PRO A 99 -4.19 -6.11 3.81
CA PRO A 99 -5.06 -5.20 4.56
C PRO A 99 -4.40 -4.65 5.83
N ASP A 100 -4.72 -3.41 6.20
CA ASP A 100 -4.09 -2.72 7.35
C ASP A 100 -4.18 -3.53 8.64
N ALA A 101 -5.36 -4.07 8.97
CA ALA A 101 -5.53 -4.90 10.17
C ALA A 101 -4.61 -6.13 10.20
N MET A 102 -4.36 -6.75 9.05
CA MET A 102 -3.44 -7.88 8.93
C MET A 102 -1.98 -7.41 9.10
N MET A 103 -1.59 -6.34 8.42
CA MET A 103 -0.22 -5.81 8.49
C MET A 103 0.13 -5.37 9.91
N ASP A 104 -0.79 -4.69 10.58
CA ASP A 104 -0.70 -4.26 11.97
C ASP A 104 -0.54 -5.45 12.94
N ALA A 105 -1.42 -6.45 12.82
CA ALA A 105 -1.39 -7.63 13.67
C ALA A 105 -0.08 -8.41 13.50
N LEU A 106 0.37 -8.60 12.26
CA LEU A 106 1.63 -9.29 11.98
C LEU A 106 2.83 -8.49 12.48
N THR A 107 2.88 -7.18 12.22
CA THR A 107 4.01 -6.34 12.65
C THR A 107 4.16 -6.34 14.17
N ARG A 108 3.06 -6.12 14.91
CA ARG A 108 3.08 -6.16 16.37
C ARG A 108 3.41 -7.56 16.90
N GLY A 109 2.82 -8.60 16.31
CA GLY A 109 3.08 -9.97 16.73
C GLY A 109 4.54 -10.42 16.48
N LEU A 110 5.14 -10.01 15.36
CA LEU A 110 6.53 -10.31 15.04
C LEU A 110 7.49 -9.59 15.99
N GLN A 111 7.21 -8.33 16.32
CA GLN A 111 7.96 -7.59 17.35
C GLN A 111 7.84 -8.26 18.72
N ALA A 112 6.65 -8.70 19.12
CA ALA A 112 6.44 -9.43 20.36
C ALA A 112 7.13 -10.81 20.36
N TRP A 113 7.28 -11.44 19.19
CA TRP A 113 8.10 -12.64 19.01
C TRP A 113 9.62 -12.33 19.04
N GLY A 114 10.03 -11.06 19.07
CA GLY A 114 11.43 -10.66 19.14
C GLY A 114 12.12 -10.54 17.78
N VAL A 115 11.36 -10.46 16.68
CA VAL A 115 11.92 -10.13 15.37
C VAL A 115 12.39 -8.67 15.38
N PRO A 116 13.67 -8.37 15.06
CA PRO A 116 14.15 -6.99 15.04
C PRO A 116 13.37 -6.13 14.04
N PRO A 117 13.06 -4.85 14.35
CA PRO A 117 12.31 -3.98 13.45
C PRO A 117 12.92 -3.85 12.05
N GLY A 118 14.25 -3.85 11.93
CA GLY A 118 14.95 -3.79 10.64
C GLY A 118 14.77 -5.02 9.74
N ARG A 119 14.08 -6.06 10.22
CA ARG A 119 13.75 -7.28 9.47
C ARG A 119 12.26 -7.43 9.16
N ILE A 120 11.46 -6.39 9.45
CA ILE A 120 10.03 -6.36 9.19
C ILE A 120 9.78 -5.24 8.19
N HIS A 121 9.49 -5.63 6.95
CA HIS A 121 9.29 -4.72 5.83
C HIS A 121 7.82 -4.76 5.42
N THR A 122 7.18 -3.60 5.39
CA THR A 122 5.75 -3.47 5.06
C THR A 122 5.56 -2.56 3.86
N GLU A 123 4.67 -2.94 2.94
CA GLU A 123 4.21 -2.07 1.85
C GLU A 123 2.70 -1.91 1.92
N PHE A 124 2.23 -0.66 1.99
CA PHE A 124 0.81 -0.34 2.17
C PHE A 124 0.13 -0.05 0.84
N PHE A 125 -0.95 -0.77 0.56
CA PHE A 125 -1.94 -0.40 -0.45
C PHE A 125 -3.09 0.26 0.28
N GLY A 126 -3.03 1.60 0.43
CA GLY A 126 -3.98 2.35 1.26
C GLY A 126 -5.45 2.05 0.95
N ALA A 127 -6.23 1.72 1.98
CA ALA A 127 -7.66 1.43 1.89
C ALA A 127 -8.51 2.67 1.54
N GLU A 128 -8.00 3.87 1.74
CA GLU A 128 -8.71 5.11 1.40
C GLU A 128 -8.62 5.49 -0.09
N SER A 129 -7.90 4.69 -0.90
CA SER A 129 -7.88 4.86 -2.36
C SER A 129 -9.24 4.62 -3.03
N VAL A 130 -10.21 4.05 -2.31
CA VAL A 130 -11.59 3.81 -2.78
C VAL A 130 -12.59 4.87 -2.29
N GLN A 131 -12.18 5.80 -1.43
CA GLN A 131 -12.81 7.11 -1.46
C GLN A 131 -12.10 7.94 -2.52
N ARG A 132 -12.27 7.54 -3.79
CA ARG A 132 -12.46 8.60 -4.79
C ARG A 132 -13.55 9.44 -4.15
N ALA A 133 -13.27 10.71 -3.84
CA ALA A 133 -14.32 11.69 -3.79
C ALA A 133 -15.18 11.33 -5.00
N THR A 134 -16.36 10.79 -4.75
CA THR A 134 -17.40 10.74 -5.76
C THR A 134 -17.33 12.13 -6.36
N HIS A 135 -17.25 12.23 -7.68
CA HIS A 135 -17.43 13.52 -8.33
C HIS A 135 -18.72 14.07 -7.73
N HIS A 136 -18.58 14.94 -6.73
CA HIS A 136 -19.70 15.45 -5.99
C HIS A 136 -20.24 16.44 -6.98
N ASP A 137 -21.41 16.07 -7.52
CA ASP A 137 -22.27 16.95 -8.28
C ASP A 137 -22.18 18.32 -7.62
N HIS A 138 -21.66 19.30 -8.38
CA HIS A 138 -21.19 20.60 -7.89
C HIS A 138 -22.28 21.26 -7.04
N THR A 139 -22.29 20.95 -5.75
CA THR A 139 -23.12 21.64 -4.77
C THR A 139 -22.23 22.77 -4.31
N SER A 140 -22.52 23.93 -4.89
CA SER A 140 -21.86 25.22 -4.70
C SER A 140 -21.47 25.47 -3.24
N GLY A 141 -20.29 25.02 -2.85
CA GLY A 141 -19.62 25.48 -1.64
C GLY A 141 -19.17 26.92 -1.88
N ASP A 142 -19.68 27.84 -1.08
CA ASP A 142 -19.41 29.28 -1.19
C ASP A 142 -17.94 29.63 -0.83
N ARG A 143 -17.17 28.64 -0.36
CA ARG A 143 -15.78 28.79 0.02
C ARG A 143 -14.87 28.63 -1.20
N ALA A 144 -14.44 29.76 -1.72
CA ALA A 144 -13.35 29.83 -2.68
C ALA A 144 -12.04 30.24 -2.00
N VAL A 145 -10.95 29.64 -2.46
CA VAL A 145 -9.61 29.90 -1.96
C VAL A 145 -8.65 30.08 -3.14
N GLU A 146 -7.74 31.04 -3.06
CA GLU A 146 -6.70 31.21 -4.08
C GLU A 146 -5.50 30.28 -3.81
N VAL A 147 -5.12 29.53 -4.83
CA VAL A 147 -3.95 28.64 -4.81
C VAL A 147 -2.93 29.16 -5.81
N VAL A 148 -1.78 29.58 -5.31
CA VAL A 148 -0.65 30.03 -6.13
C VAL A 148 0.38 28.92 -6.26
N PHE A 149 0.64 28.51 -7.49
CA PHE A 149 1.67 27.54 -7.85
C PHE A 149 2.95 28.31 -8.22
N ALA A 150 3.84 28.50 -7.25
CA ALA A 150 4.92 29.49 -7.31
C ALA A 150 5.92 29.26 -8.46
N ARG A 151 6.14 28.02 -8.92
CA ARG A 151 7.10 27.74 -10.01
C ARG A 151 6.47 27.96 -11.37
N SER A 152 5.18 27.64 -11.50
CA SER A 152 4.44 27.91 -12.73
C SER A 152 4.01 29.38 -12.86
N GLY A 153 3.96 30.11 -11.74
CA GLY A 153 3.42 31.47 -11.67
C GLY A 153 1.90 31.54 -11.80
N GLN A 154 1.20 30.39 -11.88
CA GLN A 154 -0.24 30.34 -12.04
C GLN A 154 -0.94 30.52 -10.70
N THR A 155 -2.01 31.33 -10.70
CA THR A 155 -2.95 31.44 -9.59
C THR A 155 -4.27 30.84 -10.05
N VAL A 156 -4.74 29.85 -9.30
CA VAL A 156 -5.95 29.10 -9.62
C VAL A 156 -6.89 29.21 -8.44
N ARG A 157 -8.17 29.45 -8.72
CA ARG A 157 -9.22 29.44 -7.71
C ARG A 157 -9.62 27.99 -7.43
N TRP A 158 -9.51 27.57 -6.18
CA TRP A 158 -9.99 26.28 -5.69
C TRP A 158 -11.37 26.47 -5.05
N LEU A 159 -12.31 25.62 -5.41
CA LEU A 159 -13.64 25.53 -4.83
C LEU A 159 -13.76 24.25 -3.99
N GLU A 160 -14.62 24.30 -2.98
CA GLU A 160 -14.96 23.12 -2.20
C GLU A 160 -15.56 22.04 -3.11
N GLY A 161 -14.84 20.91 -3.23
CA GLY A 161 -15.18 19.82 -4.15
C GLY A 161 -14.15 19.60 -5.27
N ASP A 162 -13.25 20.54 -5.54
CA ASP A 162 -12.18 20.42 -6.55
C ASP A 162 -11.09 19.39 -6.18
N GLY A 163 -11.24 18.70 -5.06
CA GLY A 163 -10.33 17.65 -4.61
C GLY A 163 -9.04 18.18 -4.00
N SER A 164 -7.94 17.49 -4.28
CA SER A 164 -6.63 17.81 -3.71
C SER A 164 -5.90 18.90 -4.51
N LEU A 165 -4.87 19.51 -3.93
CA LEU A 165 -3.98 20.44 -4.62
C LEU A 165 -3.33 19.83 -5.85
N LEU A 166 -3.07 18.51 -5.84
CA LEU A 166 -2.58 17.79 -7.02
C LEU A 166 -3.63 17.68 -8.13
N ASP A 167 -4.90 17.51 -7.78
CA ASP A 167 -5.99 17.42 -8.78
C ASP A 167 -6.16 18.79 -9.44
N LEU A 168 -6.26 19.85 -8.64
CA LEU A 168 -6.32 21.24 -9.13
C LEU A 168 -5.16 21.58 -10.07
N ALA A 169 -3.93 21.20 -9.69
CA ALA A 169 -2.74 21.41 -10.52
C ALA A 169 -2.87 20.72 -11.89
N ARG A 170 -3.32 19.46 -11.89
CA ARG A 170 -3.42 18.66 -13.11
C ARG A 170 -4.50 19.18 -14.05
N ASP A 171 -5.63 19.61 -13.51
CA ASP A 171 -6.74 20.17 -14.30
C ASP A 171 -6.33 21.48 -14.99
N HIS A 172 -5.35 22.19 -14.43
CA HIS A 172 -4.77 23.42 -14.99
C HIS A 172 -3.42 23.21 -15.69
N GLY A 173 -3.03 21.95 -15.96
CA GLY A 173 -1.81 21.63 -16.70
C GLY A 173 -0.49 21.89 -15.96
N ILE A 174 -0.54 22.11 -14.64
CA ILE A 174 0.62 22.34 -13.78
C ILE A 174 1.24 20.99 -13.41
N ARG A 175 2.53 20.83 -13.72
CA ARG A 175 3.24 19.56 -13.51
C ARG A 175 3.75 19.45 -12.08
N MET A 176 3.21 18.49 -11.34
CA MET A 176 3.69 18.09 -10.03
C MET A 176 4.12 16.63 -10.03
N SER A 177 5.16 16.32 -9.26
CA SER A 177 5.56 14.94 -9.01
C SER A 177 4.44 14.19 -8.28
N SER A 178 4.14 12.96 -8.69
CA SER A 178 3.13 12.12 -8.05
C SER A 178 3.44 10.63 -8.25
N GLY A 179 2.95 9.79 -7.34
CA GLY A 179 3.16 8.33 -7.34
C GLY A 179 1.90 7.60 -6.88
N CYS A 180 1.85 7.23 -5.59
CA CYS A 180 0.74 6.46 -4.99
C CYS A 180 -0.61 7.18 -4.91
N ARG A 181 -0.61 8.53 -4.85
CA ARG A 181 -1.79 9.39 -4.69
C ARG A 181 -2.69 9.09 -3.47
N ASN A 182 -2.14 8.50 -2.42
CA ASN A 182 -2.85 8.19 -1.17
C ASN A 182 -2.00 8.53 0.08
N GLY A 183 -1.07 9.48 -0.05
CA GLY A 183 -0.24 9.93 1.08
C GLY A 183 0.87 8.98 1.53
N HIS A 184 1.18 7.92 0.78
CA HIS A 184 2.15 6.91 1.20
C HIS A 184 3.59 7.14 0.68
N CYS A 185 3.77 7.31 -0.63
CA CYS A 185 5.11 7.32 -1.26
C CYS A 185 5.91 8.63 -1.12
N GLY A 186 5.28 9.74 -0.68
CA GLY A 186 5.94 11.03 -0.57
C GLY A 186 6.28 11.76 -1.89
N SER A 187 6.09 11.16 -3.07
CA SER A 187 6.48 11.78 -4.35
C SER A 187 5.83 13.13 -4.66
N CYS A 188 4.67 13.43 -4.06
CA CYS A 188 3.96 14.70 -4.22
C CYS A 188 4.27 15.73 -3.12
N MET A 189 5.32 15.51 -2.34
CA MET A 189 5.72 16.43 -1.29
C MET A 189 6.14 17.76 -1.88
N THR A 190 5.54 18.85 -1.41
CA THR A 190 5.90 20.21 -1.79
C THR A 190 5.90 21.13 -0.57
N SER A 191 6.65 22.24 -0.66
CA SER A 191 6.71 23.22 0.41
C SER A 191 5.52 24.17 0.34
N VAL A 192 4.88 24.42 1.48
CA VAL A 192 3.88 25.47 1.67
C VAL A 192 4.63 26.75 2.05
N LYS A 193 4.69 27.73 1.15
CA LYS A 193 5.39 29.01 1.36
C LYS A 193 4.56 29.95 2.23
N SER A 194 3.24 29.93 2.08
CA SER A 194 2.29 30.66 2.91
C SER A 194 0.93 29.96 2.89
N GLY A 195 0.07 30.27 3.88
CA GLY A 195 -1.25 29.69 4.01
C GLY A 195 -1.28 28.37 4.79
N ARG A 196 -2.45 27.75 4.85
CA ARG A 196 -2.68 26.47 5.53
C ARG A 196 -3.38 25.48 4.62
N VAL A 197 -3.01 24.22 4.78
CA VAL A 197 -3.63 23.08 4.10
C VAL A 197 -4.00 22.04 5.14
N ARG A 198 -5.06 21.29 4.86
CA ARG A 198 -5.49 20.13 5.62
C ARG A 198 -5.27 18.88 4.78
N HIS A 199 -4.84 17.79 5.42
CA HIS A 199 -4.83 16.49 4.77
C HIS A 199 -6.18 15.80 4.91
N ILE A 200 -6.72 15.31 3.78
CA ILE A 200 -7.99 14.59 3.69
C ILE A 200 -7.93 13.31 4.53
N CYS A 201 -6.75 12.69 4.58
CA CYS A 201 -6.46 11.55 5.41
C CYS A 201 -5.13 11.66 6.15
N THR A 202 -4.88 10.74 7.08
CA THR A 202 -3.64 10.73 7.86
C THR A 202 -2.47 10.32 6.97
N PRO A 203 -1.44 11.17 6.80
CA PRO A 203 -0.26 10.80 6.03
C PRO A 203 0.49 9.63 6.67
N ALA A 204 0.85 8.63 5.89
CA ALA A 204 1.66 7.50 6.36
C ALA A 204 3.15 7.87 6.55
N LEU A 205 3.58 8.97 5.90
CA LEU A 205 4.96 9.45 5.94
C LEU A 205 5.07 10.73 6.78
N ARG A 206 6.13 10.83 7.58
CA ARG A 206 6.48 12.06 8.29
C ARG A 206 6.95 13.11 7.28
N MET A 207 6.26 14.25 7.23
CA MET A 207 6.61 15.36 6.35
C MET A 207 7.70 16.26 6.95
N ASN A 208 8.44 16.94 6.08
CA ASN A 208 9.30 18.05 6.47
C ASN A 208 8.45 19.20 7.04
N LYS A 209 9.02 19.98 7.97
CA LYS A 209 8.34 21.16 8.52
C LYS A 209 8.02 22.14 7.37
N GLY A 210 6.78 22.61 7.33
CA GLY A 210 6.33 23.53 6.28
C GLY A 210 6.09 22.87 4.91
N SER A 211 5.97 21.54 4.84
CA SER A 211 5.63 20.82 3.61
C SER A 211 4.27 20.13 3.73
N CYS A 212 3.69 19.80 2.59
CA CYS A 212 2.45 19.02 2.48
C CYS A 212 2.58 17.94 1.40
N LEU A 213 1.74 16.90 1.48
CA LEU A 213 1.56 15.92 0.40
C LEU A 213 0.40 16.36 -0.49
N ALA A 214 0.72 16.95 -1.65
CA ALA A 214 -0.27 17.59 -2.51
C ALA A 214 -1.42 16.67 -2.96
N CYS A 215 -1.17 15.35 -3.08
CA CYS A 215 -2.18 14.37 -3.49
C CYS A 215 -3.30 14.11 -2.48
N ILE A 216 -3.13 14.55 -1.24
CA ILE A 216 -4.14 14.40 -0.18
C ILE A 216 -4.34 15.72 0.57
N ALA A 217 -3.80 16.84 0.06
CA ALA A 217 -3.91 18.15 0.70
C ALA A 217 -5.03 18.96 0.03
N SER A 218 -5.90 19.57 0.84
CA SER A 218 -6.86 20.59 0.39
C SER A 218 -6.55 21.91 1.11
N PRO A 219 -6.69 23.07 0.43
CA PRO A 219 -6.37 24.35 1.03
C PRO A 219 -7.42 24.76 2.07
N GLU A 220 -6.97 25.32 3.20
CA GLU A 220 -7.85 25.93 4.20
C GLU A 220 -7.88 27.45 4.08
N THR A 221 -6.80 28.06 3.61
CA THR A 221 -6.71 29.50 3.36
C THR A 221 -6.04 29.70 2.02
N ASP A 222 -6.01 30.94 1.53
CA ASP A 222 -5.17 31.27 0.38
C ASP A 222 -3.76 30.76 0.66
N VAL A 223 -3.21 30.04 -0.31
CA VAL A 223 -2.02 29.23 -0.12
C VAL A 223 -1.07 29.40 -1.29
N VAL A 224 0.21 29.49 -0.99
CA VAL A 224 1.28 29.49 -1.98
C VAL A 224 2.08 28.21 -1.79
N ILE A 225 2.18 27.38 -2.82
CA ILE A 225 2.96 26.14 -2.81
C ILE A 225 4.10 26.17 -3.83
N ASP A 226 5.19 25.47 -3.52
CA ASP A 226 6.41 25.39 -4.33
C ASP A 226 6.25 24.39 -5.49
N ALA A 227 5.30 24.68 -6.38
CA ALA A 227 4.91 23.80 -7.49
C ALA A 227 4.71 24.59 -8.79
#